data_AF-A0A7V9DJV7-F1
#
_entry.id   AF-A0A7V9DJV7-F1
#
_cell.length_a   1.000
_cell.length_b   1.000
_cell.length_c   1.000
_cell.angle_alpha   90.00
_cell.angle_beta   90.00
_cell.angle_gamma   90.00
#
_symmetry.space_group_name_H-M   'P 1'
#
loop_
_entity.id
_entity.type
_entity.pdbx_description
1 polymer ?
#
loop_
_entity_poly.entity_id
_entity_poly.type
_entity_poly.pdbx_seq_one_letter_code
_entity_poly.pdbx_strand_id
1 'polypeptide(L)' 'SRLREWKRRDWGEGGDEFHWWCTEAEEAYSAARPVYVGSRDEIVELVGQSVYDTMVTLLERPGWVPLPHPARRQSS' A
#
# COMPACT_ATOMS: atom_id res chain seq x y z
N SER A 1 13.86 -5.91 -7.61
CA SER A 1 13.17 -5.70 -6.33
C SER A 1 11.73 -5.30 -6.60
N ARG A 2 10.73 -5.89 -5.94
CA ARG A 2 9.30 -5.61 -6.17
C ARG A 2 8.73 -4.89 -4.96
N LEU A 3 8.17 -3.70 -5.16
CA LEU A 3 7.36 -3.03 -4.15
C LEU A 3 5.97 -3.67 -4.14
N ARG A 4 5.55 -4.17 -2.98
CA ARG A 4 4.24 -4.81 -2.79
C ARG A 4 3.74 -4.54 -1.38
N GLU A 5 2.45 -4.74 -1.18
CA GLU A 5 1.87 -4.79 0.15
C GLU A 5 2.54 -5.87 1.01
N TRP A 6 2.79 -5.53 2.28
CA TRP A 6 3.24 -6.46 3.31
C TRP A 6 2.04 -7.22 3.88
N LYS A 7 2.15 -8.53 4.07
CA LYS A 7 1.08 -9.41 4.55
C LYS A 7 1.53 -10.16 5.80
N ARG A 8 0.59 -10.71 6.58
CA ARG A 8 0.92 -11.50 7.79
C ARG A 8 1.96 -12.60 7.53
N ARG A 9 1.86 -13.30 6.40
CA ARG A 9 2.83 -14.34 5.98
C ARG A 9 4.27 -13.86 5.82
N ASP A 10 4.49 -12.56 5.65
CA ASP A 10 5.83 -12.00 5.47
C ASP A 10 6.58 -11.89 6.82
N TRP A 11 5.91 -12.15 7.95
CA TRP A 11 6.48 -12.18 9.31
C TRP A 11 6.95 -13.57 9.77
N GLY A 12 6.73 -14.63 9.00
CA GLY A 12 7.02 -16.01 9.45
C GLY A 12 6.11 -16.45 10.61
N GLU A 13 6.61 -17.31 11.50
CA GLU A 13 5.84 -17.87 12.63
C GLU A 13 5.29 -16.79 13.58
N GLY A 14 5.98 -15.65 13.72
CA GLY A 14 5.52 -14.54 14.56
C GLY A 14 4.31 -13.78 14.01
N GLY A 15 3.91 -14.03 12.75
CA GLY A 15 2.74 -13.39 12.13
C GLY A 15 1.42 -13.70 12.86
N ASP A 16 1.27 -14.92 13.36
CA ASP A 16 0.02 -15.40 13.99
C ASP A 16 -0.20 -14.84 15.39
N GLU A 17 0.87 -14.42 16.06
CA GLU A 17 0.82 -13.83 17.40
C GLU A 17 0.48 -12.34 17.39
N PHE A 18 0.58 -11.66 16.24
CA PHE A 18 0.18 -10.26 16.12
C PHE A 18 -1.34 -10.14 16.10
N HIS A 19 -1.94 -9.58 17.16
CA HIS A 19 -3.37 -9.25 17.20
C HIS A 19 -3.80 -8.19 16.18
N TRP A 20 -2.87 -7.33 15.76
CA TRP A 20 -3.10 -6.24 14.83
C TRP A 20 -1.97 -6.16 13.83
N TRP A 21 -2.31 -5.99 12.56
CA TRP A 21 -1.34 -5.78 11.51
C TRP A 21 -1.98 -4.91 10.41
N CYS A 22 -1.20 -3.95 9.90
CA CYS A 22 -1.75 -2.69 9.45
C CYS A 22 -2.39 -2.66 8.06
N THR A 23 -2.65 -3.76 7.34
CA THR A 23 -3.19 -3.67 5.94
C THR A 23 -4.32 -4.64 5.51
N GLU A 24 -4.92 -5.52 6.33
CA GLU A 24 -6.19 -6.24 5.97
C GLU A 24 -7.31 -5.75 6.90
N ALA A 25 -7.00 -4.86 7.85
CA ALA A 25 -8.00 -4.10 8.58
C ALA A 25 -8.50 -2.92 7.72
N GLU A 26 -9.78 -2.53 7.87
CA GLU A 26 -10.36 -1.42 7.09
C GLU A 26 -9.69 -0.08 7.46
N GLU A 27 -9.35 0.07 8.74
CA GLU A 27 -8.76 1.23 9.37
C GLU A 27 -7.42 1.63 8.75
N ALA A 28 -6.71 0.67 8.15
CA ALA A 28 -5.49 0.85 7.38
C ALA A 28 -5.64 1.77 6.16
N TYR A 29 -6.87 1.89 5.63
CA TYR A 29 -7.19 2.54 4.37
C TYR A 29 -8.00 3.82 4.57
N SER A 30 -7.83 4.47 5.72
CA SER A 30 -8.56 5.69 6.12
C SER A 30 -7.81 6.99 5.81
N ALA A 31 -6.58 6.91 5.28
CA ALA A 31 -5.74 8.08 5.02
C ALA A 31 -6.33 9.02 3.95
N ALA A 32 -6.22 10.33 4.18
CA ALA A 32 -6.73 11.37 3.28
C ALA A 32 -5.95 11.49 1.95
N ARG A 33 -4.71 10.98 1.90
CA ARG A 33 -3.85 11.01 0.71
C ARG A 33 -3.42 9.59 0.35
N PRO A 34 -3.26 9.27 -0.95
CA PRO A 34 -2.69 8.00 -1.37
C PRO A 34 -1.27 7.80 -0.81
N VAL A 35 -0.91 6.54 -0.52
CA VAL A 35 0.39 6.18 0.08
C VAL A 35 1.59 6.67 -0.75
N TYR A 36 1.51 6.59 -2.08
CA TYR A 36 2.61 7.06 -2.94
C TYR A 36 2.88 8.58 -2.83
N VAL A 37 1.89 9.35 -2.38
CA VAL A 37 2.01 10.79 -2.09
C VAL A 37 2.48 11.01 -0.65
N GLY A 38 1.90 10.26 0.29
CA GLY A 38 2.20 10.40 1.72
C GLY A 38 3.60 9.94 2.12
N SER A 39 4.12 8.91 1.46
CA SER A 39 5.42 8.27 1.76
C SER A 39 6.40 8.41 0.59
N ARG A 40 6.38 9.58 -0.07
CA ARG A 40 7.23 9.86 -1.24
C ARG A 40 8.70 9.55 -0.94
N ASP A 41 9.22 10.13 0.14
CA ASP A 41 10.65 10.11 0.39
C ASP A 41 11.13 8.70 0.74
N GLU A 42 10.38 7.94 1.54
CA GLU A 42 10.69 6.53 1.84
C GLU A 42 10.63 5.65 0.60
N ILE A 43 9.67 5.87 -0.30
CA ILE A 43 9.59 5.11 -1.54
C ILE A 43 10.77 5.46 -2.45
N VAL A 44 11.11 6.75 -2.60
CA VAL A 44 12.26 7.20 -3.39
C VAL A 44 13.57 6.59 -2.86
N GLU A 45 13.77 6.54 -1.54
CA GLU A 45 14.93 5.86 -0.93
C GLU A 45 14.98 4.36 -1.29
N LEU A 46 13.83 3.68 -1.34
CA LEU A 46 13.76 2.24 -1.63
C LEU A 46 13.95 1.88 -3.11
N VAL A 47 13.44 2.70 -4.03
CA VAL A 47 13.34 2.35 -5.47
C VAL A 47 14.08 3.32 -6.40
N GLY A 48 14.50 4.46 -5.90
CA GLY A 48 15.09 5.55 -6.68
C GLY A 48 14.05 6.48 -7.32
N GLN A 49 14.47 7.72 -7.59
CA GLN A 49 13.61 8.79 -8.13
C GLN A 49 12.98 8.41 -9.48
N SER A 50 13.74 7.83 -10.40
CA SER A 50 13.24 7.48 -11.75
C SER A 50 12.11 6.45 -11.72
N VAL A 51 12.20 5.48 -10.81
CA VAL A 51 11.16 4.45 -10.63
C VAL A 51 9.94 5.05 -9.95
N TYR A 52 10.13 5.96 -8.98
CA TYR A 52 9.03 6.70 -8.36
C TYR A 52 8.25 7.53 -9.39
N ASP A 53 8.93 8.28 -10.26
CA ASP A 53 8.29 9.12 -11.27
C ASP A 53 7.46 8.29 -12.28
N THR A 54 7.98 7.12 -12.65
CA THR A 54 7.25 6.16 -13.49
C THR A 54 6.00 5.66 -12.79
N MET A 55 6.09 5.34 -11.50
CA MET A 55 4.96 4.89 -10.69
C MET A 55 3.87 5.97 -10.59
N VAL A 56 4.24 7.23 -10.32
CA VAL A 56 3.30 8.37 -10.28
C VAL A 56 2.56 8.49 -11.61
N THR A 57 3.29 8.45 -12.72
CA THR A 57 2.69 8.54 -14.06
C THR A 57 1.62 7.45 -14.29
N LEU A 58 1.87 6.23 -13.84
CA LEU A 58 0.92 5.12 -13.98
C LEU A 58 -0.28 5.23 -13.04
N LEU A 59 -0.07 5.73 -11.82
CA LEU A 59 -1.13 5.88 -10.80
C LEU A 59 -2.06 7.06 -11.09
N GLU A 60 -1.54 8.12 -11.71
CA GLU A 60 -2.28 9.35 -12.05
C GLU A 60 -2.80 9.37 -13.49
N ARG A 61 -2.63 8.28 -14.24
CA ARG A 61 -3.08 8.21 -15.63
C ARG A 61 -4.59 8.49 -15.75
N PRO A 62 -5.01 9.28 -16.75
CA PRO A 62 -6.43 9.55 -16.97
C PRO A 62 -7.17 8.27 -17.39
N GLY A 63 -8.47 8.21 -17.09
CA GLY A 63 -9.36 7.12 -17.54
C GLY A 63 -9.28 5.82 -16.73
N TRP A 64 -8.56 5.81 -15.61
CA TRP A 64 -8.57 4.71 -14.64
C TRP A 64 -9.33 5.12 -13.37
N VAL A 65 -10.09 4.18 -12.80
CA VAL A 65 -10.81 4.37 -11.53
C VAL A 65 -10.22 3.41 -10.50
N PRO A 66 -9.56 3.91 -9.44
CA PRO A 66 -9.07 3.07 -8.35
C PRO A 66 -10.23 2.33 -7.68
N LEU A 67 -10.12 1.00 -7.60
CA LEU A 67 -11.06 0.21 -6.81
C LEU A 67 -10.68 0.31 -5.33
N PRO A 68 -11.67 0.38 -4.41
CA PRO A 68 -11.38 0.31 -2.98
C PRO A 68 -10.73 -1.03 -2.64
N HIS A 69 -9.77 -0.98 -1.70
CA HIS A 69 -9.07 -2.19 -1.24
C HIS A 69 -10.07 -3.24 -0.73
N PRO A 70 -9.85 -4.56 -0.95
CA PRO A 70 -10.75 -5.61 -0.49
C PRO A 70 -11.06 -5.59 1.02
N ALA A 71 -10.15 -5.08 1.86
CA ALA A 71 -10.40 -4.88 3.30
C ALA A 71 -11.56 -3.91 3.57
N ARG A 72 -11.82 -2.95 2.68
CA ARG A 72 -12.95 -2.00 2.76
C ARG A 72 -14.28 -2.59 2.25
N ARG A 73 -14.26 -3.78 1.63
CA ARG A 73 -15.45 -4.43 1.04
C ARG A 73 -16.05 -5.51 1.94
N GLN A 74 -15.34 -5.95 2.98
CA GLN A 74 -15.72 -7.11 3.80
C GLN A 74 -16.66 -6.75 4.96
N SER A 75 -17.06 -5.48 5.08
CA SER A 75 -17.98 -5.00 6.11
C SER A 75 -19.43 -5.31 5.70
N SER A 76 -19.90 -6.53 5.98
CA SER A 76 -21.31 -6.92 5.92
C SER A 76 -21.78 -7.50 7.25
#